data_AF-A0A8J6JJE5-F1
#
_entry.id   AF-A0A8J6JJE5-F1
#
_cell.length_a   1.000
_cell.length_b   1.000
_cell.length_c   1.000
_cell.angle_alpha   90.00
_cell.angle_beta   90.00
_cell.angle_gamma   90.00
#
_symmetry.space_group_name_H-M   'P 1'
#
loop_
_entity.id
_entity.type
_entity.pdbx_description
1 polymer ?
#
loop_
_entity_poly.entity_id
_entity_poly.type
_entity_poly.pdbx_seq_one_letter_code
_entity_poly.pdbx_strand_id
1 'polypeptide(L)'
;MPVNNRIAAMAPEIAEWRQAIHANPELGFEEHATSAMVAEKLASWGIEVHRGIAGTGLVGVLRNGDSGRSIGLRADMDCLPMTEETGAPHASKTPGRMHACGHDGHTAMLLGAAKYLAETRNFDGTVNFLFQPAEEGGGGGRVMVEEGVFDRFPCDSVYGIHNDPSLELGQTSIVAGPILAAADRVSIHIRGLGGHAARPHMAIDPVLVGAQLVVALQSIVSRRVDPLDSVVISLCQFNAGSASNVIPETADIHGTIRTLNKDTRVAVEGHLK
;
A
#
# COMPACT_ATOMS: atom_id res chain seq x y z
N MET A 1 -2.07 42.47 -6.06
CA MET A 1 -2.73 41.54 -7.00
C MET A 1 -2.89 40.21 -6.29
N PRO A 2 -4.05 39.55 -6.30
CA PRO A 2 -4.15 38.22 -5.73
C PRO A 2 -3.17 37.30 -6.46
N VAL A 3 -2.47 36.44 -5.72
CA VAL A 3 -1.62 35.39 -6.30
C VAL A 3 -2.52 34.55 -7.19
N ASN A 4 -2.26 34.54 -8.50
CA ASN A 4 -2.98 33.68 -9.43
C ASN A 4 -2.61 32.23 -9.07
N ASN A 5 -3.54 31.51 -8.45
CA ASN A 5 -3.34 30.12 -8.09
C ASN A 5 -3.41 29.27 -9.37
N ARG A 6 -2.28 29.18 -10.07
CA ARG A 6 -2.14 28.41 -11.31
C ARG A 6 -2.59 26.95 -11.14
N ILE A 7 -2.38 26.36 -9.96
CA ILE A 7 -2.82 25.00 -9.65
C ILE A 7 -4.36 24.91 -9.63
N ALA A 8 -5.05 25.90 -9.05
CA ALA A 8 -6.51 25.94 -9.08
C ALA A 8 -7.07 26.02 -10.51
N ALA A 9 -6.38 26.75 -11.41
CA ALA A 9 -6.76 26.79 -12.83
C ALA A 9 -6.56 25.45 -13.56
N MET A 10 -5.68 24.58 -13.06
CA MET A 10 -5.43 23.24 -13.61
C MET A 10 -6.38 22.17 -13.06
N ALA A 11 -7.19 22.49 -12.04
CA ALA A 11 -8.03 21.51 -11.35
C ALA A 11 -8.99 20.74 -12.29
N PRO A 12 -9.66 21.35 -13.30
CA PRO A 12 -10.49 20.59 -14.24
C PRO A 12 -9.70 19.56 -15.04
N GLU A 13 -8.51 19.92 -15.53
CA GLU A 13 -7.63 19.04 -16.29
C GLU A 13 -7.07 17.89 -15.43
N ILE A 14 -6.70 18.19 -14.18
CA ILE A 14 -6.26 17.17 -13.22
C ILE A 14 -7.41 16.20 -12.91
N ALA A 15 -8.64 16.71 -12.78
CA ALA A 15 -9.83 15.88 -12.58
C ALA A 15 -10.10 14.96 -13.77
N GLU A 16 -9.89 15.43 -15.00
CA GLU A 16 -10.00 14.58 -16.21
C GLU A 16 -9.00 13.42 -16.15
N TRP A 17 -7.75 13.66 -15.77
CA TRP A 17 -6.76 12.58 -15.62
C TRP A 17 -7.16 11.59 -14.55
N ARG A 18 -7.58 12.09 -13.38
CA ARG A 18 -8.06 11.24 -12.29
C ARG A 18 -9.23 10.37 -12.75
N GLN A 19 -10.23 10.95 -13.42
CA GLN A 19 -11.40 10.22 -13.92
C GLN A 19 -11.04 9.22 -15.02
N ALA A 20 -10.08 9.54 -15.88
CA ALA A 20 -9.58 8.62 -16.89
C ALA A 20 -8.88 7.39 -16.28
N ILE A 21 -8.05 7.61 -15.25
CA ILE A 21 -7.41 6.52 -14.49
C ILE A 21 -8.48 5.72 -13.73
N HIS A 22 -9.40 6.39 -13.02
CA HIS A 22 -10.48 5.74 -12.27
C HIS A 22 -11.33 4.80 -13.13
N ALA A 23 -11.66 5.22 -14.35
CA ALA A 23 -12.47 4.44 -15.27
C ALA A 23 -11.73 3.22 -15.87
N ASN A 24 -10.40 3.18 -15.80
CA ASN A 24 -9.56 2.11 -16.36
C ASN A 24 -8.56 1.58 -15.32
N PRO A 25 -9.04 1.01 -14.20
CA PRO A 25 -8.19 0.62 -13.09
C PRO A 25 -7.38 -0.66 -13.40
N GLU A 26 -6.12 -0.67 -13.00
CA GLU A 26 -5.18 -1.79 -13.21
C GLU A 26 -4.61 -2.27 -11.87
N LEU A 27 -4.42 -3.59 -11.73
CA LEU A 27 -3.89 -4.18 -10.49
C LEU A 27 -2.38 -3.96 -10.35
N GLY A 28 -1.86 -4.23 -9.16
CA GLY A 28 -0.43 -4.17 -8.86
C GLY A 28 0.43 -4.93 -9.88
N PHE A 29 1.43 -4.25 -10.44
CA PHE A 29 2.34 -4.71 -11.50
C PHE A 29 1.70 -4.90 -12.90
N GLU A 30 0.44 -4.55 -13.07
CA GLU A 30 -0.30 -4.60 -14.35
C GLU A 30 -0.70 -3.20 -14.87
N GLU A 31 -0.23 -2.12 -14.23
CA GLU A 31 -0.57 -0.71 -14.48
C GLU A 31 -0.02 -0.15 -15.79
N HIS A 32 -0.11 -0.90 -16.89
CA HIS A 32 0.49 -0.58 -18.18
C HIS A 32 -0.10 0.67 -18.83
N ALA A 33 -1.43 0.80 -18.84
CA ALA A 33 -2.12 1.94 -19.43
C ALA A 33 -1.90 3.20 -18.59
N THR A 34 -1.98 3.09 -17.28
CA THR A 34 -1.73 4.19 -16.34
C THR A 34 -0.28 4.68 -16.45
N SER A 35 0.69 3.75 -16.41
CA SER A 35 2.11 4.04 -16.61
C SER A 35 2.39 4.70 -17.97
N ALA A 36 1.71 4.26 -19.04
CA ALA A 36 1.84 4.87 -20.36
C ALA A 36 1.31 6.31 -20.39
N MET A 37 0.12 6.55 -19.83
CA MET A 37 -0.47 7.89 -19.76
C MET A 37 0.44 8.86 -18.99
N VAL A 38 0.96 8.42 -17.84
CA VAL A 38 1.87 9.23 -17.01
C VAL A 38 3.15 9.55 -17.79
N ALA A 39 3.78 8.54 -18.39
CA ALA A 39 5.01 8.73 -19.17
C ALA A 39 4.82 9.72 -20.33
N GLU A 40 3.73 9.60 -21.09
CA GLU A 40 3.41 10.49 -22.19
C GLU A 40 3.26 11.95 -21.73
N LYS A 41 2.52 12.17 -20.63
CA LYS A 41 2.33 13.52 -20.09
C LYS A 41 3.63 14.14 -19.60
N LEU A 42 4.41 13.42 -18.81
CA LEU A 42 5.70 13.90 -18.32
C LEU A 42 6.63 14.28 -19.49
N ALA A 43 6.74 13.40 -20.50
CA ALA A 43 7.54 13.67 -21.69
C ALA A 43 7.05 14.91 -22.45
N SER A 44 5.72 15.11 -22.56
CA SER A 44 5.13 16.29 -23.21
C SER A 44 5.49 17.61 -22.54
N TRP A 45 5.87 17.59 -21.25
CA TRP A 45 6.31 18.76 -20.49
C TRP A 45 7.84 18.91 -20.43
N GLY A 46 8.57 18.11 -21.21
CA GLY A 46 10.03 18.13 -21.21
C GLY A 46 10.65 17.58 -19.93
N ILE A 47 9.92 16.71 -19.22
CA ILE A 47 10.44 15.96 -18.06
C ILE A 47 11.10 14.69 -18.60
N GLU A 48 12.31 14.39 -18.13
CA GLU A 48 13.01 13.15 -18.48
C GLU A 48 12.28 11.95 -17.86
N VAL A 49 11.99 10.90 -18.63
CA VAL A 49 11.18 9.76 -18.16
C VAL A 49 11.97 8.46 -18.21
N HIS A 50 12.03 7.77 -17.07
CA HIS A 50 12.60 6.44 -16.91
C HIS A 50 11.49 5.44 -16.62
N ARG A 51 11.24 4.50 -17.53
CA ARG A 51 10.15 3.51 -17.43
C ARG A 51 10.71 2.13 -17.10
N GLY A 52 9.82 1.22 -16.71
CA GLY A 52 10.15 -0.20 -16.53
C GLY A 52 10.82 -0.51 -15.20
N ILE A 53 10.67 0.37 -14.20
CA ILE A 53 11.18 0.15 -12.84
C ILE A 53 10.10 -0.59 -12.06
N ALA A 54 10.43 -1.71 -11.43
CA ALA A 54 9.46 -2.61 -10.81
C ALA A 54 8.34 -3.02 -11.78
N GLY A 55 8.69 -3.32 -13.03
CA GLY A 55 7.75 -3.68 -14.10
C GLY A 55 7.06 -2.46 -14.72
N THR A 56 6.09 -1.87 -14.02
CA THR A 56 5.20 -0.80 -14.52
C THR A 56 5.51 0.58 -13.93
N GLY A 57 6.31 0.63 -12.87
CA GLY A 57 6.76 1.87 -12.25
C GLY A 57 7.64 2.72 -13.18
N LEU A 58 7.65 4.02 -12.88
CA LEU A 58 8.43 4.99 -13.63
C LEU A 58 8.90 6.15 -12.75
N VAL A 59 9.95 6.81 -13.20
CA VAL A 59 10.48 8.04 -12.57
C VAL A 59 10.55 9.15 -13.60
N GLY A 60 9.92 10.29 -13.29
CA GLY A 60 10.13 11.55 -14.00
C GLY A 60 11.23 12.36 -13.33
N VAL A 61 12.20 12.90 -14.07
CA VAL A 61 13.29 13.71 -13.53
C VAL A 61 13.23 15.12 -14.10
N LEU A 62 13.15 16.11 -13.22
CA LEU A 62 13.14 17.52 -13.59
C LEU A 62 14.25 18.27 -12.88
N ARG A 63 15.17 18.84 -13.67
CA ARG A 63 16.30 19.63 -13.17
C ARG A 63 16.12 21.09 -13.52
N ASN A 64 16.50 21.98 -12.61
CA ASN A 64 16.56 23.42 -12.84
C ASN A 64 17.63 24.07 -11.96
N GLY A 65 18.38 25.02 -12.51
CA GLY A 65 19.46 25.69 -11.78
C GLY A 65 20.70 24.82 -11.54
N ASP A 66 21.52 25.23 -10.56
CA ASP A 66 22.86 24.69 -10.29
C ASP A 66 22.97 24.01 -8.91
N SER A 67 21.90 24.05 -8.11
CA SER A 67 21.85 23.39 -6.80
C SER A 67 21.96 21.87 -6.94
N GLY A 68 22.81 21.25 -6.12
CA GLY A 68 22.94 19.79 -6.02
C GLY A 68 21.84 19.11 -5.21
N ARG A 69 20.88 19.86 -4.65
CA ARG A 69 19.81 19.31 -3.81
C ARG A 69 18.75 18.59 -4.63
N SER A 70 18.17 17.54 -4.05
CA SER A 70 17.11 16.78 -4.70
C SER A 70 16.02 16.32 -3.76
N ILE A 71 14.78 16.30 -4.25
CA ILE A 71 13.64 15.73 -3.53
C ILE A 71 12.90 14.70 -4.39
N GLY A 72 12.30 13.72 -3.72
CA GLY A 72 11.36 12.77 -4.31
C GLY A 72 9.92 13.17 -3.99
N LEU A 73 9.04 13.14 -4.98
CA LEU A 73 7.59 13.24 -4.79
C LEU A 73 6.95 11.93 -5.26
N ARG A 74 6.29 11.20 -4.38
CA ARG A 74 5.80 9.83 -4.63
C ARG A 74 4.28 9.74 -4.69
N ALA A 75 3.78 8.99 -5.66
CA ALA A 75 2.39 8.56 -5.77
C ALA A 75 2.33 7.08 -6.20
N ASP A 76 1.38 6.33 -5.65
CA ASP A 76 1.01 4.97 -6.07
C ASP A 76 0.02 5.00 -7.24
N MET A 77 -0.02 3.90 -8.00
CA MET A 77 -0.81 3.78 -9.24
C MET A 77 -1.80 2.61 -9.28
N ASP A 78 -1.69 1.61 -8.41
CA ASP A 78 -2.49 0.38 -8.50
C ASP A 78 -3.91 0.53 -7.95
N CYS A 79 -4.80 -0.35 -8.40
CA CYS A 79 -6.17 -0.48 -7.91
C CYS A 79 -6.36 -1.74 -7.05
N LEU A 80 -7.58 -1.89 -6.52
CA LEU A 80 -8.00 -3.06 -5.73
C LEU A 80 -8.85 -4.04 -6.56
N PRO A 81 -8.80 -5.36 -6.25
CA PRO A 81 -9.61 -6.40 -6.91
C PRO A 81 -11.03 -6.45 -6.33
N MET A 82 -11.82 -5.41 -6.58
CA MET A 82 -13.21 -5.32 -6.15
C MET A 82 -14.11 -4.62 -7.17
N THR A 83 -15.40 -4.94 -7.14
CA THR A 83 -16.40 -4.30 -7.99
C THR A 83 -16.75 -2.91 -7.45
N GLU A 84 -16.80 -1.93 -8.33
CA GLU A 84 -17.25 -0.59 -8.00
C GLU A 84 -18.79 -0.51 -7.91
N GLU A 85 -19.29 0.09 -6.82
CA GLU A 85 -20.73 0.25 -6.56
C GLU A 85 -21.15 1.73 -6.42
N THR A 86 -20.28 2.67 -6.81
CA THR A 86 -20.52 4.12 -6.61
C THR A 86 -21.63 4.67 -7.50
N GLY A 87 -21.85 4.09 -8.68
CA GLY A 87 -22.73 4.64 -9.73
C GLY A 87 -22.21 5.95 -10.36
N ALA A 88 -20.94 6.31 -10.14
CA ALA A 88 -20.38 7.55 -10.65
C ALA A 88 -20.30 7.57 -12.19
N PRO A 89 -20.43 8.75 -12.85
CA PRO A 89 -20.27 8.84 -14.32
C PRO A 89 -18.90 8.38 -14.85
N HIS A 90 -17.89 8.39 -13.97
CA HIS A 90 -16.52 7.96 -14.25
C HIS A 90 -16.17 6.62 -13.58
N ALA A 91 -17.18 5.84 -13.17
CA ALA A 91 -16.97 4.53 -12.57
C ALA A 91 -16.13 3.62 -13.48
N SER A 92 -15.44 2.68 -12.84
CA SER A 92 -14.66 1.63 -13.45
C SER A 92 -15.43 0.92 -14.56
N LYS A 93 -14.80 0.85 -15.73
CA LYS A 93 -15.28 0.09 -16.88
C LYS A 93 -14.72 -1.34 -16.89
N THR A 94 -13.87 -1.67 -15.92
CA THR A 94 -13.18 -2.96 -15.83
C THR A 94 -13.81 -3.78 -14.70
N PRO A 95 -14.57 -4.85 -15.00
CA PRO A 95 -15.27 -5.62 -13.98
C PRO A 95 -14.31 -6.17 -12.90
N GLY A 96 -14.72 -6.04 -11.63
CA GLY A 96 -13.95 -6.54 -10.49
C GLY A 96 -12.67 -5.75 -10.18
N ARG A 97 -12.51 -4.54 -10.72
CA ARG A 97 -11.39 -3.64 -10.41
C ARG A 97 -11.91 -2.23 -10.09
N MET A 98 -11.37 -1.61 -9.04
CA MET A 98 -11.75 -0.26 -8.61
C MET A 98 -10.58 0.45 -7.93
N HIS A 99 -10.40 1.75 -8.20
CA HIS A 99 -9.57 2.61 -7.36
C HIS A 99 -10.32 3.01 -6.07
N ALA A 100 -10.42 2.08 -5.13
CA ALA A 100 -11.09 2.30 -3.85
C ALA A 100 -10.19 2.93 -2.77
N CYS A 101 -8.87 2.99 -2.99
CA CYS A 101 -7.89 3.61 -2.09
C CYS A 101 -7.42 5.01 -2.53
N GLY A 102 -7.89 5.51 -3.69
CA GLY A 102 -7.60 6.87 -4.17
C GLY A 102 -6.28 7.06 -4.93
N HIS A 103 -5.60 5.97 -5.33
CA HIS A 103 -4.31 6.01 -6.05
C HIS A 103 -4.40 6.72 -7.42
N ASP A 104 -5.57 6.69 -8.06
CA ASP A 104 -5.92 7.51 -9.22
C ASP A 104 -5.81 9.02 -8.93
N GLY A 105 -6.27 9.43 -7.75
CA GLY A 105 -6.12 10.78 -7.23
C GLY A 105 -4.67 11.15 -6.92
N HIS A 106 -3.92 10.25 -6.27
CA HIS A 106 -2.49 10.47 -5.98
C HIS A 106 -1.69 10.68 -7.27
N THR A 107 -1.88 9.80 -8.24
CA THR A 107 -1.24 9.88 -9.56
C THR A 107 -1.59 11.18 -10.28
N ALA A 108 -2.87 11.57 -10.30
CA ALA A 108 -3.31 12.81 -10.94
C ALA A 108 -2.76 14.07 -10.24
N MET A 109 -2.71 14.09 -8.90
CA MET A 109 -2.12 15.19 -8.13
C MET A 109 -0.62 15.32 -8.41
N LEU A 110 0.11 14.21 -8.48
CA LEU A 110 1.55 14.22 -8.79
C LEU A 110 1.81 14.70 -10.22
N LEU A 111 0.99 14.30 -11.20
CA LEU A 111 1.02 14.86 -12.56
C LEU A 111 0.78 16.37 -12.57
N GLY A 112 -0.18 16.85 -11.78
CA GLY A 112 -0.46 18.29 -11.63
C GLY A 112 0.75 19.06 -11.10
N ALA A 113 1.41 18.54 -10.05
CA ALA A 113 2.62 19.10 -9.50
C ALA A 113 3.78 19.09 -10.53
N ALA A 114 3.95 17.99 -11.26
CA ALA A 114 4.96 17.85 -12.30
C ALA A 114 4.79 18.87 -13.43
N LYS A 115 3.57 19.02 -13.95
CA LYS A 115 3.23 20.03 -14.97
C LYS A 115 3.52 21.44 -14.45
N TYR A 116 3.07 21.78 -13.24
CA TYR A 116 3.28 23.11 -12.66
C TYR A 116 4.77 23.45 -12.51
N LEU A 117 5.59 22.51 -12.00
CA LEU A 117 7.03 22.70 -11.85
C LEU A 117 7.75 22.78 -13.19
N ALA A 118 7.32 22.00 -14.18
CA ALA A 118 7.87 22.05 -15.53
C ALA A 118 7.59 23.38 -16.24
N GLU A 119 6.38 23.94 -16.08
CA GLU A 119 5.97 25.23 -16.65
C GLU A 119 6.68 26.42 -15.97
N THR A 120 6.75 26.41 -14.65
CA THR A 120 7.21 27.59 -13.88
C THR A 120 8.70 27.59 -13.64
N ARG A 121 9.33 26.41 -13.50
CA ARG A 121 10.73 26.24 -13.12
C ARG A 121 11.12 27.08 -11.90
N ASN A 122 10.18 27.34 -11.00
CA ASN A 122 10.39 28.18 -9.83
C ASN A 122 11.00 27.40 -8.66
N PHE A 123 12.16 26.80 -8.89
CA PHE A 123 12.95 26.03 -7.92
C PHE A 123 14.41 25.92 -8.38
N ASP A 124 15.32 25.54 -7.50
CA ASP A 124 16.74 25.31 -7.83
C ASP A 124 17.17 23.95 -7.26
N GLY A 125 17.45 22.99 -8.13
CA GLY A 125 17.78 21.59 -7.81
C GLY A 125 17.09 20.58 -8.72
N THR A 126 16.87 19.37 -8.19
CA THR A 126 16.23 18.26 -8.89
C THR A 126 14.95 17.79 -8.19
N VAL A 127 13.89 17.53 -8.94
CA VAL A 127 12.67 16.86 -8.46
C VAL A 127 12.51 15.53 -9.20
N ASN A 128 12.49 14.44 -8.44
CA ASN A 128 12.23 13.09 -8.93
C ASN A 128 10.76 12.72 -8.62
N PHE A 129 9.94 12.58 -9.65
CA PHE A 129 8.54 12.16 -9.54
C PHE A 129 8.48 10.64 -9.59
N LEU A 130 8.23 9.99 -8.45
CA LEU A 130 8.24 8.55 -8.27
C LEU A 130 6.80 8.01 -8.40
N PHE A 131 6.50 7.37 -9.52
CA PHE A 131 5.20 6.72 -9.72
C PHE A 131 5.35 5.22 -9.46
N GLN A 132 4.86 4.79 -8.30
CA GLN A 132 5.07 3.47 -7.72
C GLN A 132 3.94 2.51 -8.09
N PRO A 133 4.24 1.28 -8.55
CA PRO A 133 3.23 0.25 -8.72
C PRO A 133 2.95 -0.48 -7.40
N ALA A 134 1.92 -1.32 -7.41
CA ALA A 134 1.71 -2.42 -6.47
C ALA A 134 1.86 -2.07 -4.97
N GLU A 135 1.26 -0.97 -4.52
CA GLU A 135 1.22 -0.59 -3.10
C GLU A 135 0.36 -1.55 -2.28
N GLU A 136 -0.74 -2.06 -2.85
CA GLU A 136 -1.82 -2.85 -2.21
C GLU A 136 -1.39 -4.30 -1.86
N GLY A 137 -0.21 -4.44 -1.26
CA GLY A 137 0.38 -5.69 -0.81
C GLY A 137 1.35 -6.35 -1.80
N GLY A 138 1.55 -5.78 -2.99
CA GLY A 138 2.55 -6.27 -3.95
C GLY A 138 3.99 -5.83 -3.62
N GLY A 139 4.13 -4.77 -2.83
CA GLY A 139 5.43 -4.27 -2.37
C GLY A 139 6.22 -3.56 -3.46
N GLY A 140 5.56 -2.87 -4.40
CA GLY A 140 6.25 -2.20 -5.50
C GLY A 140 7.29 -1.17 -5.04
N GLY A 141 7.07 -0.48 -3.91
CA GLY A 141 8.08 0.40 -3.31
C GLY A 141 9.37 -0.33 -2.92
N ARG A 142 9.27 -1.55 -2.37
CA ARG A 142 10.44 -2.41 -2.08
C ARG A 142 11.17 -2.79 -3.36
N VAL A 143 10.43 -3.22 -4.39
CA VAL A 143 11.03 -3.61 -5.68
C VAL A 143 11.73 -2.44 -6.36
N MET A 144 11.13 -1.23 -6.35
CA MET A 144 11.79 -0.03 -6.89
C MET A 144 13.11 0.28 -6.18
N VAL A 145 13.16 0.12 -4.86
CA VAL A 145 14.40 0.31 -4.08
C VAL A 145 15.43 -0.75 -4.42
N GLU A 146 15.03 -2.03 -4.49
CA GLU A 146 15.90 -3.15 -4.86
C GLU A 146 16.47 -2.99 -6.29
N GLU A 147 15.71 -2.38 -7.20
CA GLU A 147 16.15 -2.05 -8.56
C GLU A 147 16.96 -0.72 -8.65
N GLY A 148 17.33 -0.15 -7.51
CA GLY A 148 18.27 0.97 -7.44
C GLY A 148 17.65 2.33 -7.77
N VAL A 149 16.35 2.56 -7.48
CA VAL A 149 15.71 3.86 -7.72
C VAL A 149 16.47 5.01 -7.06
N PHE A 150 16.99 4.83 -5.84
CA PHE A 150 17.73 5.89 -5.13
C PHE A 150 19.21 5.96 -5.51
N ASP A 151 19.76 4.91 -6.11
CA ASP A 151 21.11 4.95 -6.69
C ASP A 151 21.11 5.75 -8.01
N ARG A 152 20.04 5.60 -8.80
CA ARG A 152 19.85 6.27 -10.10
C ARG A 152 19.26 7.67 -9.97
N PHE A 153 18.40 7.88 -8.98
CA PHE A 153 17.63 9.10 -8.74
C PHE A 153 17.74 9.52 -7.26
N PRO A 154 18.93 9.99 -6.82
CA PRO A 154 19.16 10.33 -5.42
C PRO A 154 18.18 11.41 -4.96
N CYS A 155 17.68 11.27 -3.73
CA CYS A 155 16.75 12.20 -3.08
C CYS A 155 17.25 12.49 -1.66
N ASP A 156 17.44 13.77 -1.29
CA ASP A 156 17.75 14.19 0.08
C ASP A 156 16.56 13.91 1.03
N SER A 157 15.35 13.96 0.48
CA SER A 157 14.09 13.69 1.18
C SER A 157 13.01 13.23 0.19
N VAL A 158 12.10 12.38 0.65
CA VAL A 158 10.94 11.91 -0.14
C VAL A 158 9.65 12.31 0.55
N TYR A 159 8.71 12.83 -0.23
CA TYR A 159 7.39 13.24 0.22
C TYR A 159 6.33 12.40 -0.50
N GLY A 160 5.30 11.99 0.25
CA GLY A 160 4.10 11.35 -0.26
C GLY A 160 2.89 11.86 0.50
N ILE A 161 1.72 11.73 -0.10
CA ILE A 161 0.43 12.06 0.51
C ILE A 161 -0.54 10.91 0.25
N HIS A 162 -1.48 10.73 1.16
CA HIS A 162 -2.59 9.81 1.00
C HIS A 162 -3.88 10.55 1.31
N ASN A 163 -4.94 10.36 0.54
CA ASN A 163 -6.26 10.88 0.87
C ASN A 163 -6.80 10.14 2.11
N ASP A 164 -7.43 10.87 3.03
CA ASP A 164 -8.08 10.30 4.19
C ASP A 164 -9.55 10.74 4.20
N PRO A 165 -10.51 9.84 3.93
CA PRO A 165 -11.93 10.18 3.90
C PRO A 165 -12.50 10.53 5.29
N SER A 166 -11.74 10.34 6.37
CA SER A 166 -12.13 10.74 7.73
C SER A 166 -11.78 12.19 8.07
N LEU A 167 -10.96 12.86 7.25
CA LEU A 167 -10.62 14.27 7.42
C LEU A 167 -11.61 15.18 6.67
N GLU A 168 -11.91 16.35 7.25
CA GLU A 168 -12.70 17.37 6.57
C GLU A 168 -11.96 17.92 5.34
N LEU A 169 -12.71 18.27 4.29
CA LEU A 169 -12.15 18.84 3.08
C LEU A 169 -11.35 20.12 3.39
N GLY A 170 -10.12 20.20 2.83
CA GLY A 170 -9.22 21.32 3.02
C GLY A 170 -8.31 21.20 4.25
N GLN A 171 -8.43 20.11 5.01
CA GLN A 171 -7.50 19.79 6.09
C GLN A 171 -6.38 18.85 5.61
N THR A 172 -5.23 18.94 6.26
CA THR A 172 -4.11 18.02 6.09
C THR A 172 -3.52 17.74 7.46
N SER A 173 -3.26 16.47 7.76
CA SER A 173 -2.61 16.05 9.00
C SER A 173 -1.18 15.59 8.71
N ILE A 174 -0.27 15.95 9.61
CA ILE A 174 1.10 15.46 9.61
C ILE A 174 1.52 15.19 11.05
N VAL A 175 2.20 14.07 11.26
CA VAL A 175 2.72 13.68 12.57
C VAL A 175 4.22 13.42 12.44
N ALA A 176 4.99 13.88 13.41
CA ALA A 176 6.41 13.53 13.51
C ALA A 176 6.56 12.14 14.13
N GLY A 177 7.35 11.27 13.51
CA GLY A 177 7.55 9.89 13.96
C GLY A 177 6.67 8.87 13.23
N PRO A 178 6.46 7.67 13.80
CA PRO A 178 5.64 6.62 13.20
C PRO A 178 4.18 7.06 13.00
N ILE A 179 3.64 6.86 11.79
CA ILE A 179 2.26 7.27 11.42
C ILE A 179 1.35 6.07 11.18
N LEU A 180 1.86 5.02 10.54
CA LEU A 180 1.09 3.81 10.20
C LEU A 180 1.76 2.57 10.81
N ALA A 181 0.95 1.62 11.23
CA ALA A 181 1.43 0.35 11.75
C ALA A 181 1.97 -0.55 10.62
N ALA A 182 3.08 -1.23 10.88
CA ALA A 182 3.53 -2.34 10.06
C ALA A 182 2.46 -3.43 10.01
N ALA A 183 2.35 -4.10 8.87
CA ALA A 183 1.36 -5.14 8.61
C ALA A 183 2.04 -6.47 8.27
N ASP A 184 1.94 -7.44 9.19
CA ASP A 184 2.41 -8.80 8.97
C ASP A 184 1.24 -9.76 8.74
N ARG A 185 1.51 -10.86 8.04
CA ARG A 185 0.59 -11.99 7.88
C ARG A 185 1.12 -13.15 8.73
N VAL A 186 0.22 -13.82 9.44
CA VAL A 186 0.53 -15.03 10.21
C VAL A 186 -0.29 -16.20 9.68
N SER A 187 0.37 -17.34 9.49
CA SER A 187 -0.24 -18.61 9.08
C SER A 187 0.30 -19.70 10.00
N ILE A 188 -0.58 -20.36 10.73
CA ILE A 188 -0.26 -21.43 11.67
C ILE A 188 -0.91 -22.71 11.17
N HIS A 189 -0.09 -23.68 10.80
CA HIS A 189 -0.54 -25.00 10.40
C HIS A 189 -0.32 -25.98 11.55
N ILE A 190 -1.41 -26.59 12.03
CA ILE A 190 -1.39 -27.54 13.13
C ILE A 190 -1.61 -28.93 12.56
N ARG A 191 -0.67 -29.83 12.81
CA ARG A 191 -0.79 -31.25 12.47
C ARG A 191 -0.97 -32.08 13.73
N GLY A 192 -2.11 -32.74 13.83
CA GLY A 192 -2.45 -33.68 14.88
C GLY A 192 -2.43 -35.12 14.37
N LEU A 193 -3.33 -35.93 14.91
CA LEU A 193 -3.58 -37.31 14.51
C LEU A 193 -5.09 -37.52 14.50
N GLY A 194 -5.65 -37.77 13.33
CA GLY A 194 -7.10 -37.94 13.16
C GLY A 194 -7.61 -39.24 13.76
N GLY A 195 -8.92 -39.32 13.96
CA GLY A 195 -9.54 -40.51 14.53
C GLY A 195 -11.05 -40.41 14.68
N HIS A 196 -11.69 -41.50 15.08
CA HIS A 196 -13.11 -41.47 15.38
C HIS A 196 -13.37 -40.65 16.65
N ALA A 197 -14.31 -39.70 16.61
CA ALA A 197 -14.63 -38.83 17.76
C ALA A 197 -15.04 -39.57 19.05
N ALA A 198 -15.49 -40.84 18.97
CA ALA A 198 -15.79 -41.68 20.13
C ALA A 198 -14.54 -42.30 20.78
N ARG A 199 -13.35 -42.13 20.20
CA ARG A 199 -12.07 -42.67 20.69
C ARG A 199 -10.98 -41.59 20.75
N PRO A 200 -11.22 -40.48 21.47
CA PRO A 200 -10.29 -39.34 21.47
C PRO A 200 -8.91 -39.67 22.03
N HIS A 201 -8.80 -40.66 22.93
CA HIS A 201 -7.51 -41.13 23.48
C HIS A 201 -6.59 -41.80 22.46
N MET A 202 -7.08 -42.10 21.25
CA MET A 202 -6.30 -42.64 20.13
C MET A 202 -5.93 -41.56 19.09
N ALA A 203 -6.28 -40.30 19.36
CA ALA A 203 -6.13 -39.17 18.44
C ALA A 203 -5.37 -38.02 19.14
N ILE A 204 -4.90 -37.06 18.34
CA ILE A 204 -4.38 -35.78 18.81
C ILE A 204 -5.20 -34.72 18.09
N ASP A 205 -6.13 -34.10 18.81
CA ASP A 205 -7.13 -33.19 18.23
C ASP A 205 -6.53 -31.81 17.91
N PRO A 206 -6.33 -31.46 16.63
CA PRO A 206 -5.75 -30.17 16.26
C PRO A 206 -6.74 -29.01 16.44
N VAL A 207 -8.06 -29.27 16.54
CA VAL A 207 -9.07 -28.24 16.84
C VAL A 207 -8.89 -27.75 18.27
N LEU A 208 -8.74 -28.68 19.21
CA LEU A 208 -8.51 -28.34 20.62
C LEU A 208 -7.18 -27.58 20.80
N VAL A 209 -6.11 -28.04 20.14
CA VAL A 209 -4.81 -27.36 20.14
C VAL A 209 -4.92 -25.95 19.58
N GLY A 210 -5.57 -25.79 18.42
CA GLY A 210 -5.75 -24.48 17.79
C GLY A 210 -6.58 -23.51 18.64
N ALA A 211 -7.64 -23.99 19.29
CA ALA A 211 -8.43 -23.16 20.21
C ALA A 211 -7.59 -22.64 21.38
N GLN A 212 -6.73 -23.49 21.97
CA GLN A 212 -5.82 -23.06 23.04
C GLN A 212 -4.78 -22.06 22.52
N LEU A 213 -4.26 -22.25 21.31
CA LEU A 213 -3.35 -21.30 20.69
C LEU A 213 -4.01 -19.93 20.48
N VAL A 214 -5.23 -19.88 19.94
CA VAL A 214 -5.96 -18.61 19.73
C VAL A 214 -6.03 -17.79 21.01
N VAL A 215 -6.39 -18.43 22.13
CA VAL A 215 -6.46 -17.78 23.45
C VAL A 215 -5.08 -17.38 23.95
N ALA A 216 -4.10 -18.29 23.89
CA ALA A 216 -2.75 -18.05 24.38
C ALA A 216 -2.06 -16.90 23.64
N LEU A 217 -2.27 -16.76 22.33
CA LEU A 217 -1.67 -15.71 21.52
C LEU A 217 -2.14 -14.31 21.91
N GLN A 218 -3.35 -14.16 22.47
CA GLN A 218 -3.81 -12.87 23.01
C GLN A 218 -2.99 -12.42 24.23
N SER A 219 -2.28 -13.34 24.89
CA SER A 219 -1.38 -12.99 25.99
C SER A 219 -0.14 -12.22 25.54
N ILE A 220 0.24 -12.29 24.26
CA ILE A 220 1.37 -11.52 23.73
C ILE A 220 1.06 -10.03 23.85
N VAL A 221 -0.06 -9.59 23.28
CA VAL A 221 -0.48 -8.18 23.35
C VAL A 221 -0.71 -7.75 24.80
N SER A 222 -1.41 -8.58 25.58
CA SER A 222 -1.80 -8.15 26.92
C SER A 222 -0.68 -8.21 27.95
N ARG A 223 0.31 -9.11 27.85
CA ARG A 223 1.31 -9.41 28.90
C ARG A 223 2.77 -9.29 28.45
N ARG A 224 3.08 -9.24 27.16
CA ARG A 224 4.47 -9.26 26.64
C ARG A 224 4.89 -7.96 25.95
N VAL A 225 3.95 -7.09 25.64
CA VAL A 225 4.20 -5.79 24.98
C VAL A 225 4.11 -4.68 26.04
N ASP A 226 4.97 -3.66 25.91
CA ASP A 226 4.86 -2.44 26.72
C ASP A 226 3.47 -1.81 26.50
N PRO A 227 2.69 -1.49 27.55
CA PRO A 227 1.37 -0.89 27.39
C PRO A 227 1.38 0.48 26.67
N LEU A 228 2.54 1.11 26.50
CA LEU A 228 2.72 2.34 25.69
C LEU A 228 2.97 2.07 24.21
N ASP A 229 3.21 0.81 23.82
CA ASP A 229 3.33 0.40 22.43
C ASP A 229 2.02 -0.19 21.90
N SER A 230 1.84 -0.16 20.59
CA SER A 230 0.63 -0.62 19.90
C SER A 230 0.90 -1.91 19.13
N VAL A 231 0.23 -2.99 19.56
CA VAL A 231 0.22 -4.28 18.86
C VAL A 231 -1.21 -4.79 18.73
N VAL A 232 -1.56 -5.29 17.55
CA VAL A 232 -2.82 -6.00 17.31
C VAL A 232 -2.50 -7.36 16.71
N ILE A 233 -3.09 -8.43 17.24
CA ILE A 233 -3.05 -9.77 16.65
C ILE A 233 -4.49 -10.17 16.33
N SER A 234 -4.80 -10.31 15.05
CA SER A 234 -6.14 -10.66 14.57
C SER A 234 -6.07 -12.01 13.86
N LEU A 235 -6.58 -13.07 14.50
CA LEU A 235 -6.69 -14.41 13.91
C LEU A 235 -8.07 -14.53 13.25
N CYS A 236 -8.12 -14.22 11.96
CA CYS A 236 -9.36 -14.03 11.21
C CYS A 236 -9.94 -15.31 10.61
N GLN A 237 -9.14 -16.38 10.50
CA GLN A 237 -9.56 -17.66 9.94
C GLN A 237 -9.12 -18.80 10.84
N PHE A 238 -10.01 -19.79 11.03
CA PHE A 238 -9.70 -21.05 11.70
C PHE A 238 -10.47 -22.18 11.02
N ASN A 239 -9.78 -23.01 10.25
CA ASN A 239 -10.38 -24.06 9.42
C ASN A 239 -9.90 -25.44 9.90
N ALA A 240 -10.83 -26.37 10.17
CA ALA A 240 -10.49 -27.75 10.55
C ALA A 240 -11.69 -28.70 10.36
N GLY A 241 -11.39 -29.92 9.89
CA GLY A 241 -12.37 -31.00 9.77
C GLY A 241 -13.41 -30.85 8.68
N SER A 242 -14.12 -31.95 8.43
CA SER A 242 -15.13 -32.09 7.37
C SER A 242 -16.35 -32.90 7.78
N ALA A 243 -16.33 -33.53 8.96
CA ALA A 243 -17.41 -34.35 9.50
C ALA A 243 -17.51 -34.21 11.03
N SER A 244 -18.72 -34.25 11.58
CA SER A 244 -18.96 -34.01 13.00
C SER A 244 -18.56 -35.16 13.94
N ASN A 245 -18.27 -36.35 13.39
CA ASN A 245 -17.92 -37.56 14.15
C ASN A 245 -16.46 -38.01 13.94
N VAL A 246 -15.62 -37.15 13.35
CA VAL A 246 -14.21 -37.40 13.05
C VAL A 246 -13.36 -36.28 13.64
N ILE A 247 -12.35 -36.64 14.43
CA ILE A 247 -11.27 -35.73 14.82
C ILE A 247 -10.36 -35.56 13.60
N PRO A 248 -10.13 -34.32 13.11
CA PRO A 248 -9.34 -34.09 11.92
C PRO A 248 -7.84 -34.31 12.14
N GLU A 249 -7.10 -34.46 11.04
CA GLU A 249 -5.63 -34.56 11.08
C GLU A 249 -4.95 -33.19 11.15
N THR A 250 -5.60 -32.14 10.64
CA THR A 250 -5.01 -30.81 10.56
C THR A 250 -6.00 -29.71 10.94
N ALA A 251 -5.44 -28.56 11.31
CA ALA A 251 -6.17 -27.31 11.45
C ALA A 251 -5.28 -26.13 10.99
N ASP A 252 -5.87 -25.17 10.29
CA ASP A 252 -5.19 -24.01 9.73
C ASP A 252 -5.76 -22.73 10.33
N ILE A 253 -4.88 -21.88 10.86
CA ILE A 253 -5.21 -20.56 11.41
C ILE A 253 -4.49 -19.50 10.60
N HIS A 254 -5.21 -18.49 10.13
CA HIS A 254 -4.62 -17.35 9.43
C HIS A 254 -5.06 -16.03 10.06
N GLY A 255 -4.16 -15.05 10.00
CA GLY A 255 -4.39 -13.77 10.61
C GLY A 255 -3.44 -12.69 10.15
N THR A 256 -3.56 -11.54 10.80
CA THR A 256 -2.67 -10.41 10.60
C THR A 256 -2.16 -9.88 11.94
N ILE A 257 -0.98 -9.28 11.90
CA ILE A 257 -0.39 -8.59 13.04
C ILE A 257 -0.15 -7.15 12.64
N ARG A 258 -0.44 -6.22 13.55
CA ARG A 258 -0.11 -4.80 13.41
C ARG A 258 0.84 -4.40 14.51
N THR A 259 1.92 -3.70 14.17
CA THR A 259 2.88 -3.17 15.15
C THR A 259 3.31 -1.77 14.75
N LEU A 260 3.45 -0.85 15.72
CA LEU A 260 3.88 0.52 15.41
C LEU A 260 5.41 0.62 15.31
N ASN A 261 6.12 0.00 16.26
CA ASN A 261 7.58 0.06 16.35
C ASN A 261 8.26 -1.19 15.80
N LYS A 262 9.43 -0.99 15.17
CA LYS A 262 10.23 -2.06 14.57
C LYS A 262 10.71 -3.08 15.61
N ASP A 263 11.20 -2.62 16.76
CA ASP A 263 11.73 -3.52 17.79
C ASP A 263 10.61 -4.39 18.38
N THR A 264 9.43 -3.81 18.58
CA THR A 264 8.23 -4.53 19.01
C THR A 264 7.75 -5.53 17.98
N ARG A 265 7.82 -5.20 16.68
CA ARG A 265 7.54 -6.16 15.59
C ARG A 265 8.42 -7.41 15.70
N VAL A 266 9.73 -7.22 15.91
CA VAL A 266 10.69 -8.32 16.06
C VAL A 266 10.43 -9.13 17.34
N ALA A 267 10.13 -8.45 18.46
CA ALA A 267 9.80 -9.11 19.72
C ALA A 267 8.52 -9.96 19.62
N VAL A 268 7.47 -9.43 18.98
CA VAL A 268 6.20 -10.14 18.75
C VAL A 268 6.42 -11.39 17.90
N GLU A 269 7.24 -11.32 16.84
CA GLU A 269 7.62 -12.51 16.06
C GLU A 269 8.30 -13.57 16.93
N GLY A 270 9.20 -13.15 17.81
CA GLY A 270 9.87 -14.04 18.76
C GLY A 270 8.92 -14.67 19.79
N HIS A 271 7.86 -13.98 20.20
CA HIS A 271 6.86 -14.52 21.13
C HIS A 271 5.86 -15.49 20.47
N LEU A 272 5.74 -15.44 19.14
CA LEU A 272 4.88 -16.34 18.36
C LEU A 272 5.51 -17.71 18.10
N LYS A 273 6.84 -17.77 18.03
CA LYS A 273 7.64 -18.98 17.76
C LYS A 273 7.94 -19.75 19.04
#